data_AF-W1YEY0-F1
#
_entry.id   AF-W1YEY0-F1
#
_cell.length_a   1.000
_cell.length_b   1.000
_cell.length_c   1.000
_cell.angle_alpha   90.00
_cell.angle_beta   90.00
_cell.angle_gamma   90.00
#
_symmetry.space_group_name_H-M   'P 1'
#
loop_
_entity.id
_entity.type
_entity.pdbx_description
1 polymer ?
#
loop_
_entity_poly.entity_id
_entity_poly.type
_entity_poly.pdbx_seq_one_letter_code
_entity_poly.pdbx_strand_id
1 'polypeptide(L)' 'AELDEITPDVVKATIKAVMKETALKGKFVFMPIRVALTGQMHGPDLNNIVTLLGKEKCLHRLDNVSALTK' A
#
# COMPACT_ATOMS: atom_id res chain seq x y z
N ALA A 1 4.55 -4.10 13.83
CA ALA A 1 3.63 -3.09 14.39
C ALA A 1 2.22 -3.54 14.06
N GLU A 2 1.44 -3.86 15.08
CA GLU A 2 0.03 -4.21 14.91
C GLU A 2 -0.71 -2.93 14.50
N LEU A 3 -1.13 -2.86 13.24
CA LEU A 3 -1.96 -1.76 12.75
C LEU A 3 -3.38 -2.05 13.21
N ASP A 4 -3.72 -1.61 14.42
CA ASP A 4 -5.05 -1.82 15.03
C ASP A 4 -6.10 -0.90 14.41
N GLU A 5 -5.67 0.23 13.84
CA GLU A 5 -6.53 1.15 13.11
C GLU A 5 -5.87 1.55 11.79
N ILE A 6 -6.55 1.29 10.67
CA ILE A 6 -6.12 1.82 9.37
C ILE A 6 -6.77 3.18 9.19
N THR A 7 -5.98 4.23 9.39
CA THR A 7 -6.32 5.61 9.03
C THR A 7 -5.38 6.12 7.94
N PRO A 8 -5.73 7.18 7.20
CA PRO A 8 -4.89 7.70 6.13
C PRO A 8 -3.48 8.11 6.61
N ASP A 9 -3.37 8.66 7.83
CA ASP A 9 -2.10 9.07 8.41
C ASP A 9 -1.20 7.88 8.76
N VAL A 10 -1.79 6.82 9.30
CA VAL A 10 -1.10 5.56 9.60
C VAL A 10 -0.60 4.90 8.31
N VAL A 11 -1.41 4.88 7.25
CA VAL A 11 -1.01 4.35 5.93
C VAL A 11 0.14 5.16 5.36
N LYS A 12 0.05 6.49 5.41
CA LYS A 12 1.09 7.39 4.92
C LYS A 12 2.41 7.20 5.68
N ALA A 13 2.36 7.04 7.00
CA ALA A 13 3.53 6.75 7.82
C ALA A 13 4.16 5.41 7.45
N THR A 14 3.34 4.37 7.24
CA THR A 14 3.80 3.03 6.83
C THR A 14 4.48 3.07 5.46
N ILE A 15 3.89 3.72 4.45
CA ILE A 15 4.51 3.85 3.13
C ILE A 15 5.82 4.64 3.20
N LYS A 16 5.89 5.68 4.04
CA LYS A 16 7.14 6.42 4.29
C LYS A 16 8.22 5.56 4.93
N ALA A 17 7.87 4.67 5.86
CA ALA A 17 8.80 3.73 6.46
C ALA A 17 9.39 2.80 5.38
N VAL A 18 8.55 2.23 4.51
CA VAL A 18 8.99 1.41 3.37
C VAL A 18 9.92 2.20 2.44
N MET A 19 9.59 3.46 2.13
CA MET A 19 10.49 4.31 1.32
C MET A 19 11.86 4.49 1.95
N LYS A 20 11.92 4.65 3.29
CA LYS A 20 13.19 4.81 4.02
C LYS A 20 13.99 3.52 4.02
N GLU A 21 13.34 2.37 4.25
CA GLU A 21 13.98 1.05 4.27
C GLU A 21 14.52 0.64 2.89
N THR A 22 13.76 0.92 1.83
CA THR A 22 14.13 0.57 0.45
C THR A 22 15.02 1.62 -0.23
N ALA A 23 15.19 2.80 0.39
CA ALA A 23 15.85 3.96 -0.20
C ALA A 23 15.29 4.39 -1.58
N LEU A 24 14.04 4.02 -1.88
CA LEU A 24 13.38 4.33 -3.15
C LEU A 24 12.64 5.66 -3.10
N LYS A 25 12.62 6.37 -4.24
CA LYS A 25 11.79 7.57 -4.39
C LYS A 25 10.31 7.19 -4.31
N GLY A 26 9.48 8.11 -3.82
CA GLY A 26 8.05 7.84 -3.57
C GLY A 26 7.31 7.26 -4.78
N LYS A 27 7.57 7.74 -6.00
CA LYS A 27 6.96 7.18 -7.22
C LYS A 27 7.18 5.68 -7.38
N PHE A 28 8.34 5.16 -7.00
CA PHE A 28 8.68 3.73 -7.13
C PHE A 28 8.11 2.86 -6.02
N VAL A 29 7.51 3.45 -4.98
CA VAL A 29 6.85 2.73 -3.89
C VAL A 29 5.33 2.88 -4.00
N PHE A 30 4.84 4.11 -4.14
CA PHE A 30 3.42 4.41 -4.22
C PHE A 30 2.75 3.77 -5.44
N MET A 31 3.40 3.79 -6.61
CA MET A 31 2.78 3.28 -7.84
C MET A 31 2.65 1.75 -7.84
N PRO A 32 3.69 0.95 -7.50
CA PRO A 32 3.53 -0.50 -7.39
C PRO A 32 2.52 -0.93 -6.33
N ILE A 33 2.51 -0.29 -5.15
CA ILE A 33 1.52 -0.60 -4.10
C ILE A 33 0.11 -0.28 -4.60
N ARG A 34 -0.08 0.84 -5.30
CA ARG A 34 -1.38 1.18 -5.90
C ARG A 34 -1.85 0.11 -6.86
N VAL A 35 -1.00 -0.32 -7.79
CA VAL A 35 -1.34 -1.35 -8.77
C VAL A 35 -1.65 -2.67 -8.06
N ALA A 36 -0.87 -3.07 -7.06
CA ALA A 36 -1.13 -4.28 -6.30
C ALA A 36 -2.47 -4.24 -5.56
N LEU A 37 -2.87 -3.07 -5.06
CA LEU A 37 -4.11 -2.91 -4.32
C LEU A 37 -5.33 -2.62 -5.18
N THR A 38 -5.21 -1.97 -6.33
CA THR A 38 -6.38 -1.53 -7.12
C THR A 38 -6.37 -1.99 -8.57
N GLY A 39 -5.25 -2.53 -9.07
CA GLY A 39 -5.06 -2.86 -10.48
C GLY A 39 -5.02 -1.63 -11.40
N GLN A 40 -4.85 -0.42 -10.87
CA GLN A 40 -4.89 0.83 -11.64
C GLN A 40 -3.63 1.66 -11.37
N MET A 41 -3.05 2.24 -12.41
CA MET A 41 -1.86 3.11 -12.28
C MET A 41 -2.19 4.52 -11.75
N HIS A 42 -3.47 4.94 -11.85
CA HIS A 42 -3.92 6.28 -11.51
C HIS A 42 -5.23 6.25 -10.70
N GLY A 43 -5.64 7.42 -10.19
CA GLY A 43 -6.90 7.64 -9.49
C GLY A 43 -6.74 8.36 -8.14
N PRO A 44 -7.70 8.21 -7.22
CA PRO A 44 -7.75 8.93 -5.94
C PRO A 44 -6.55 8.64 -5.02
N ASP A 45 -6.45 9.39 -3.93
CA ASP A 45 -5.39 9.26 -2.92
C ASP A 45 -5.28 7.82 -2.39
N LEU A 46 -4.06 7.25 -2.45
CA LEU A 46 -3.81 5.86 -2.07
C LEU A 46 -4.06 5.60 -0.58
N ASN A 47 -3.77 6.57 0.28
CA ASN A 47 -3.94 6.41 1.73
C ASN A 47 -5.44 6.27 2.08
N ASN A 48 -6.29 7.05 1.42
CA ASN A 48 -7.74 6.95 1.55
C ASN A 48 -8.28 5.64 0.98
N ILE A 49 -7.73 5.19 -0.15
CA ILE A 49 -8.12 3.90 -0.74
C ILE A 49 -7.79 2.74 0.20
N VAL A 50 -6.58 2.70 0.76
CA VAL A 50 -6.16 1.67 1.71
C VAL A 50 -7.05 1.67 2.94
N THR A 51 -7.37 2.85 3.46
CA THR A 51 -8.30 3.04 4.58
C THR A 51 -9.68 2.47 4.27
N LEU A 52 -10.23 2.77 3.09
CA LEU A 52 -11.55 2.31 2.67
C LEU A 52 -11.59 0.79 2.42
N LEU A 53 -10.50 0.21 1.90
CA LEU A 53 -10.42 -1.22 1.63
C LEU A 53 -10.28 -2.04 2.93
N GLY A 54 -9.67 -1.46 3.96
CA GLY A 54 -9.38 -2.14 5.22
C GLY A 54 -8.18 -3.08 5.15
N LYS A 55 -7.66 -3.43 6.33
CA LYS A 55 -6.41 -4.18 6.53
C LYS A 55 -6.43 -5.54 5.83
N GLU A 56 -7.44 -6.34 6.13
CA GLU A 56 -7.52 -7.73 5.67
C GLU A 56 -7.54 -7.82 4.15
N LYS A 57 -8.34 -6.97 3.50
CA LYS A 57 -8.45 -6.94 2.04
C LYS A 57 -7.16 -6.47 1.38
N CYS A 58 -6.49 -5.49 1.97
CA CYS A 58 -5.18 -5.04 1.50
C CYS A 58 -4.13 -6.16 1.59
N LEU A 59 -4.03 -6.84 2.74
CA LEU A 59 -3.11 -7.96 2.93
C LEU A 59 -3.40 -9.08 1.93
N HIS A 60 -4.65 -9.50 1.80
CA HIS A 60 -5.05 -10.55 0.85
C HIS A 60 -4.68 -10.20 -0.60
N ARG A 61 -4.87 -8.93 -1.02
CA ARG A 61 -4.46 -8.48 -2.36
C ARG A 61 -2.94 -8.50 -2.55
N LEU A 62 -2.18 -8.05 -1.54
CA LEU A 62 -0.72 -8.06 -1.58
C LEU A 62 -0.16 -9.48 -1.65
N ASP A 63 -0.70 -10.41 -0.85
CA ASP A 63 -0.30 -11.81 -0.87
C ASP A 63 -0.54 -12.44 -2.25
N ASN A 64 -1.70 -12.19 -2.86
CA ASN A 64 -2.02 -12.68 -4.19
C ASN A 64 -1.04 -12.16 -5.25
N VAL A 65 -0.66 -10.88 -5.20
CA VAL A 65 0.31 -10.30 -6.14
C VAL A 65 1.71 -10.86 -5.91
N SER A 66 2.10 -11.11 -4.66
CA SER A 66 3.38 -11.74 -4.32
C SER A 66 3.49 -13.16 -4.88
N ALA A 67 2.37 -13.90 -4.97
CA ALA A 67 2.34 -15.24 -5.54
C ALA A 67 2.50 -15.25 -7.08
N LEU A 68 2.14 -14.16 -7.76
CA LEU A 68 2.21 -14.02 -9.22
C LEU A 68 3.57 -13.55 -9.74
N THR A 69 4.44 -13.06 -8.86
CA THR A 69 5.73 -12.45 -9.21
C THR A 69 6.94 -13.29 -8.76
N LYS A 70 6.68 -14.55 -8.36
CA LYS A 70 7.69 -15.57 -8.11
C LYS A 70 8.16 -16.22 -9.40
#